data_AF-A0A8H5M4M7-F1
#
_entry.id   AF-A0A8H5M4M7-F1
#
_cell.length_a   1.000
_cell.length_b   1.000
_cell.length_c   1.000
_cell.angle_alpha   90.00
_cell.angle_beta   90.00
_cell.angle_gamma   90.00
#
_symmetry.space_group_name_H-M   'P 1'
#
loop_
_entity.id
_entity.type
_entity.pdbx_description
1 polymer ?
#
loop_
_entity_poly.entity_id
_entity_poly.type
_entity_poly.pdbx_seq_one_letter_code
_entity_poly.pdbx_strand_id
1 'polypeptide(L)'
;MRRHIILDTTRGGSVEHVKHIAKERGSDPLVLLSHIPLAREVYNCGPLREKGTIRPGMGFGCQNTLGKEVMNFLLEELQPSVIFSGDDHDYCETTHSNGIDSSARSPSSLSMAMGIKRSGFQLLSLAAQGHTNAVMKIQKTYADVPCVLPDQISIYLSAYIPLLLVSLLVALVSNAFRVRSGRFKQQRRRRKLSIPSRPHTTLRLRKTGDSSEEEPLNIARLPFFPNLRPFLQRSSG
;
A
#
# COMPACT_ATOMS: atom_id res chain seq x y z
N MET A 1 29.06 15.51 -10.00
CA MET A 1 27.58 15.51 -9.98
C MET A 1 27.11 16.30 -8.77
N ARG A 2 26.63 17.54 -8.96
CA ARG A 2 26.07 18.35 -7.89
C ARG A 2 24.56 18.10 -7.88
N ARG A 3 24.08 17.31 -6.93
CA ARG A 3 22.63 17.18 -6.66
C ARG A 3 22.23 18.36 -5.79
N HIS A 4 21.58 19.35 -6.38
CA HIS A 4 20.97 20.45 -5.64
C HIS A 4 19.55 20.06 -5.26
N ILE A 5 19.39 19.37 -4.13
CA ILE A 5 18.10 19.34 -3.43
C ILE A 5 18.13 20.57 -2.51
N ILE A 6 17.63 21.70 -3.03
CA ILE A 6 17.58 22.96 -2.28
C ILE A 6 16.30 22.94 -1.43
N LEU A 7 16.43 22.52 -0.18
CA LEU A 7 15.44 22.84 0.86
C LEU A 7 15.89 24.14 1.52
N ASP A 8 15.74 25.27 0.84
CA ASP A 8 16.05 26.58 1.42
C ASP A 8 14.77 27.24 1.93
N THR A 9 14.70 27.47 3.23
CA THR A 9 13.73 28.41 3.83
C THR A 9 14.17 29.83 3.46
N THR A 10 13.95 30.22 2.21
CA THR A 10 14.45 31.49 1.67
C THR A 10 13.79 32.69 2.37
N ARG A 11 14.61 33.68 2.74
CA ARG A 11 14.21 35.01 3.25
C ARG A 11 13.42 35.91 2.25
N GLY A 12 12.83 35.34 1.19
CA GLY A 12 12.15 36.07 0.11
C GLY A 12 10.90 35.40 -0.47
N GLY A 13 10.42 34.30 0.12
CA GLY A 13 9.22 33.59 -0.34
C GLY A 13 9.39 32.83 -1.67
N SER A 14 8.32 32.20 -2.15
CA SER A 14 8.37 31.25 -3.28
C SER A 14 8.74 31.90 -4.62
N VAL A 15 8.33 33.16 -4.85
CA VAL A 15 8.59 33.87 -6.11
C VAL A 15 10.09 34.15 -6.28
N GLU A 16 10.75 34.63 -5.23
CA GLU A 16 12.18 34.91 -5.27
C GLU A 16 13.00 33.63 -5.43
N HIS A 17 12.56 32.54 -4.80
CA HIS A 17 13.17 31.24 -4.95
C HIS A 17 13.10 30.72 -6.39
N VAL A 18 11.96 30.87 -7.07
CA VAL A 18 11.80 30.50 -8.48
C VAL A 18 12.77 31.28 -9.37
N LYS A 19 12.88 32.60 -9.16
CA LYS A 19 13.80 33.46 -9.91
C LYS A 19 15.26 33.09 -9.67
N HIS A 20 15.60 32.75 -8.42
CA HIS A 20 16.94 32.29 -8.06
C HIS A 20 17.31 31.00 -8.80
N ILE A 21 16.41 30.00 -8.82
CA ILE A 21 16.59 28.76 -9.57
C ILE A 21 16.75 29.02 -11.07
N ALA A 22 15.89 29.89 -11.64
CA ALA A 22 15.95 30.26 -13.04
C ALA A 22 17.32 30.87 -13.42
N LYS A 23 17.89 31.69 -12.54
CA LYS A 23 19.20 32.31 -12.73
C LYS A 23 20.36 31.34 -12.54
N GLU A 24 20.32 30.51 -11.50
CA GLU A 24 21.43 29.60 -11.17
C GLU A 24 21.62 28.46 -12.16
N ARG A 25 20.53 27.90 -12.70
CA ARG A 25 20.61 26.76 -13.64
C ARG A 25 21.23 27.13 -14.99
N GLY A 26 21.18 28.41 -15.40
CA GLY A 26 21.51 28.83 -16.76
C GLY A 26 20.70 28.09 -17.83
N SER A 27 21.39 27.28 -18.64
CA SER A 27 20.82 26.52 -19.76
C SER A 27 20.52 25.05 -19.44
N ASP A 28 20.69 24.62 -18.19
CA ASP A 28 20.44 23.23 -17.82
C ASP A 28 18.95 22.88 -17.92
N PRO A 29 18.60 21.67 -18.40
CA PRO A 29 17.23 21.22 -18.53
C PRO A 29 16.56 21.11 -17.16
N LEU A 30 15.36 21.67 -17.02
CA LEU A 30 14.61 21.68 -15.77
C LEU A 30 13.38 20.77 -15.84
N VAL A 31 13.19 19.96 -14.81
CA VAL A 31 11.96 19.17 -14.58
C VAL A 31 11.16 19.86 -13.47
N LEU A 32 9.93 20.28 -13.79
CA LEU A 32 9.04 20.90 -12.80
C LEU A 32 8.14 19.82 -12.19
N LEU A 33 8.15 19.70 -10.87
CA LEU A 33 7.26 18.83 -10.11
C LEU A 33 6.26 19.70 -9.33
N SER A 34 4.97 19.44 -9.51
CA SER A 34 3.89 20.11 -8.77
C SER A 34 2.94 19.08 -8.17
N HIS A 35 2.32 19.38 -7.04
CA HIS A 35 1.23 18.56 -6.55
C HIS A 35 -0.07 18.82 -7.33
N ILE A 36 -0.37 20.08 -7.63
CA ILE A 36 -1.61 20.49 -8.31
C ILE A 36 -1.34 20.68 -9.83
N PRO A 37 -2.19 20.17 -10.73
CA PRO A 37 -2.09 20.39 -12.17
C PRO A 37 -2.08 21.87 -12.55
N LEU A 38 -1.31 22.24 -13.57
CA LEU A 38 -1.29 23.62 -14.07
C LEU A 38 -2.60 23.95 -14.81
N ALA A 39 -2.94 25.24 -14.91
CA ALA A 39 -4.10 25.68 -15.69
C ALA A 39 -4.01 25.20 -17.15
N ARG A 40 -5.13 24.86 -17.77
CA ARG A 40 -5.13 24.39 -19.16
C ARG A 40 -6.37 24.82 -19.90
N GLU A 41 -6.24 24.90 -21.21
CA GLU A 41 -7.33 25.24 -22.13
C GLU A 41 -7.98 23.97 -22.71
N VAL A 42 -7.18 22.91 -22.89
CA VAL A 42 -7.63 21.60 -23.36
C VAL A 42 -7.74 20.65 -22.17
N TYR A 43 -8.92 20.06 -21.96
CA TYR A 43 -9.19 19.16 -20.83
C TYR A 43 -9.12 17.67 -21.19
N ASN A 44 -8.76 17.35 -22.43
CA ASN A 44 -8.53 15.97 -22.87
C ASN A 44 -7.15 15.49 -22.38
N CYS A 45 -7.08 14.26 -21.87
CA CYS A 45 -5.95 13.73 -21.11
C CYS A 45 -5.23 12.57 -21.81
N GLY A 46 -5.39 12.44 -23.12
CA GLY A 46 -4.78 11.38 -23.90
C GLY A 46 -5.45 10.00 -23.69
N PRO A 47 -5.01 8.98 -24.43
CA PRO A 47 -5.70 7.68 -24.51
C PRO A 47 -5.48 6.78 -23.29
N LEU A 48 -4.48 7.07 -22.47
CA LEU A 48 -4.15 6.26 -21.28
C LEU A 48 -5.01 6.61 -20.06
N ARG A 49 -5.85 7.65 -20.17
CA ARG A 49 -6.78 8.02 -19.12
C ARG A 49 -7.93 7.01 -19.01
N GLU A 50 -8.27 6.59 -17.79
CA GLU A 50 -9.40 5.71 -17.58
C GLU A 50 -10.75 6.44 -17.52
N LYS A 51 -10.80 7.63 -16.90
CA LYS A 51 -12.06 8.26 -16.54
C LYS A 51 -12.12 9.77 -16.76
N GLY A 52 -13.04 10.16 -17.65
CA GLY A 52 -13.55 11.52 -17.75
C GLY A 52 -12.49 12.55 -18.18
N THR A 53 -12.77 13.82 -17.89
CA THR A 53 -11.88 14.95 -18.16
C THR A 53 -11.70 15.77 -16.90
N ILE A 54 -10.57 16.46 -16.80
CA ILE A 54 -10.24 17.25 -15.63
C ILE A 54 -10.69 18.68 -15.89
N ARG A 55 -11.82 19.06 -15.30
CA ARG A 55 -12.36 20.42 -15.42
C ARG A 55 -11.86 21.29 -14.27
N PRO A 56 -11.58 22.59 -14.51
CA PRO A 56 -11.27 23.52 -13.43
C PRO A 56 -12.46 23.56 -12.49
N GLY A 57 -12.20 23.26 -11.22
CA GLY A 57 -13.18 23.30 -10.14
C GLY A 57 -12.61 24.04 -8.95
N MET A 58 -13.47 24.81 -8.27
CA MET A 58 -13.15 25.47 -7.02
C MET A 58 -14.12 24.97 -5.95
N GLY A 59 -13.57 24.48 -4.84
CA GLY A 59 -14.29 24.18 -3.60
C GLY A 59 -13.96 25.21 -2.52
N PHE A 60 -14.44 24.99 -1.30
CA PHE A 60 -14.07 25.82 -0.16
C PHE A 60 -12.57 25.70 0.13
N GLY A 61 -11.80 26.68 -0.33
CA GLY A 61 -10.35 26.78 -0.09
C GLY A 61 -9.49 25.81 -0.90
N CYS A 62 -10.04 25.09 -1.87
CA CYS A 62 -9.29 24.17 -2.73
C CYS A 62 -9.57 24.45 -4.21
N GLN A 63 -8.52 24.39 -5.02
CA GLN A 63 -8.61 24.53 -6.48
C GLN A 63 -7.91 23.33 -7.12
N ASN A 64 -8.59 22.66 -8.05
CA ASN A 64 -8.07 21.45 -8.71
C ASN A 64 -6.97 21.74 -9.74
N THR A 65 -6.70 23.03 -10.00
CA THR A 65 -5.68 23.48 -10.94
C THR A 65 -5.02 24.76 -10.43
N LEU A 66 -3.72 24.91 -10.62
CA LEU A 66 -2.98 26.14 -10.36
C LEU A 66 -3.53 27.28 -11.23
N GLY A 67 -3.58 28.50 -10.70
CA GLY A 67 -4.08 29.67 -11.44
C GLY A 67 -3.25 29.99 -12.70
N LYS A 68 -3.92 30.55 -13.72
CA LYS A 68 -3.28 30.89 -15.01
C LYS A 68 -2.09 31.85 -14.87
N GLU A 69 -2.19 32.84 -13.99
CA GLU A 69 -1.12 33.82 -13.75
C GLU A 69 0.13 33.14 -13.18
N VAL A 70 -0.04 32.29 -12.17
CA VAL A 70 1.07 31.54 -11.57
C VAL A 70 1.65 30.53 -12.56
N MET A 71 0.80 29.86 -13.34
CA MET A 71 1.25 29.00 -14.44
C MET A 71 2.13 29.78 -15.42
N ASN A 72 1.67 30.92 -15.91
CA ASN A 72 2.40 31.73 -16.88
C ASN A 72 3.75 32.16 -16.31
N PHE A 73 3.76 32.69 -15.09
CA PHE A 73 4.99 33.04 -14.37
C PHE A 73 5.98 31.87 -14.29
N LEU A 74 5.51 30.68 -13.88
CA LEU A 74 6.36 29.49 -13.79
C LEU A 74 6.88 29.04 -15.16
N LEU A 75 6.05 29.05 -16.21
CA LEU A 75 6.46 28.63 -17.55
C LEU A 75 7.43 29.61 -18.18
N GLU A 76 7.22 30.92 -17.99
CA GLU A 76 8.08 31.98 -18.53
C GLU A 76 9.45 32.03 -17.84
N GLU A 77 9.47 31.97 -16.51
CA GLU A 77 10.71 32.00 -15.73
C GLU A 77 11.45 30.66 -15.80
N LEU A 78 10.74 29.53 -15.66
CA LEU A 78 11.37 28.23 -15.53
C LEU A 78 11.52 27.46 -16.85
N GLN A 79 10.81 27.78 -17.93
CA GLN A 79 10.92 27.09 -19.23
C GLN A 79 11.20 25.57 -19.12
N PRO A 80 10.38 24.82 -18.35
CA PRO A 80 10.67 23.44 -18.01
C PRO A 80 10.64 22.54 -19.24
N SER A 81 11.54 21.55 -19.31
CA SER A 81 11.55 20.56 -20.40
C SER A 81 10.43 19.52 -20.27
N VAL A 82 9.94 19.31 -19.04
CA VAL A 82 8.77 18.48 -18.72
C VAL A 82 8.21 18.88 -17.35
N ILE A 83 6.90 18.73 -17.22
CA ILE A 83 6.15 19.04 -16.01
C ILE A 83 5.48 17.76 -15.53
N PHE A 84 5.62 17.42 -14.25
CA PHE A 84 4.85 16.35 -13.62
C PHE A 84 3.94 16.92 -12.54
N SER A 85 2.64 16.62 -12.60
CA SER A 85 1.64 17.12 -11.65
C SER A 85 0.81 16.01 -11.02
N GLY A 86 0.51 16.09 -9.73
CA GLY A 86 -0.33 15.10 -9.04
C GLY A 86 -1.84 15.41 -9.06
N ASP A 87 -2.48 15.14 -7.92
CA ASP A 87 -3.89 15.41 -7.54
C ASP A 87 -4.97 14.64 -8.30
N ASP A 88 -4.84 14.46 -9.62
CA ASP A 88 -5.94 13.94 -10.43
C ASP A 88 -6.20 12.42 -10.29
N HIS A 89 -5.24 11.68 -9.71
CA HIS A 89 -5.27 10.24 -9.44
C HIS A 89 -5.44 9.30 -10.65
N ASP A 90 -5.61 9.83 -11.86
CA ASP A 90 -5.65 9.09 -13.12
C ASP A 90 -4.64 9.70 -14.10
N TYR A 91 -4.20 8.93 -15.08
CA TYR A 91 -3.19 9.38 -16.03
C TYR A 91 -3.76 10.53 -16.86
N CYS A 92 -2.96 11.57 -17.04
CA CYS A 92 -3.29 12.65 -17.94
C CYS A 92 -2.04 13.20 -18.63
N GLU A 93 -2.12 13.40 -19.95
CA GLU A 93 -1.08 14.04 -20.73
C GLU A 93 -1.64 15.27 -21.44
N THR A 94 -0.97 16.41 -21.25
CA THR A 94 -1.33 17.69 -21.86
C THR A 94 -0.08 18.45 -22.31
N THR A 95 -0.23 19.33 -23.29
CA THR A 95 0.86 20.22 -23.73
C THR A 95 0.47 21.66 -23.42
N HIS A 96 1.38 22.41 -22.81
CA HIS A 96 1.22 23.85 -22.59
C HIS A 96 2.05 24.60 -23.63
N SER A 97 1.41 25.47 -24.40
CA SER A 97 2.03 26.29 -25.44
C SER A 97 2.12 27.75 -24.99
N ASN A 98 3.12 28.07 -24.15
CA ASN A 98 3.42 29.45 -23.73
C ASN A 98 4.79 29.87 -24.31
N GLY A 99 4.89 29.94 -25.64
CA GLY A 99 6.13 30.25 -26.36
C GLY A 99 7.13 29.09 -26.46
N ILE A 100 7.14 28.17 -25.50
CA ILE A 100 7.86 26.88 -25.56
C ILE A 100 6.87 25.77 -25.21
N ASP A 101 6.76 24.77 -26.10
CA ASP A 101 5.90 23.61 -25.88
C ASP A 101 6.44 22.77 -24.72
N SER A 102 5.74 22.84 -23.58
CA SER A 102 6.07 22.08 -22.38
C SER A 102 5.08 20.93 -22.22
N SER A 103 5.57 19.69 -22.32
CA SER A 103 4.76 18.51 -22.04
C SER A 103 4.52 18.38 -20.52
N ALA A 104 3.25 18.34 -20.12
CA ALA A 104 2.82 18.09 -18.76
C ALA A 104 2.18 16.71 -18.64
N ARG A 105 2.59 15.96 -17.61
CA ARG A 105 2.05 14.63 -17.32
C ARG A 105 1.58 14.56 -15.88
N SER A 106 0.38 14.05 -15.68
CA SER A 106 -0.13 13.71 -14.36
C SER A 106 -0.12 12.20 -14.20
N PRO A 107 0.77 11.63 -13.37
CA PRO A 107 0.72 10.21 -13.07
C PRO A 107 -0.55 9.87 -12.29
N SER A 108 -1.04 8.66 -12.52
CA SER A 108 -2.03 8.04 -11.63
C SER A 108 -1.48 7.94 -10.20
N SER A 109 -2.39 7.91 -9.23
CA SER A 109 -2.02 7.57 -7.85
C SER A 109 -1.71 6.08 -7.75
N LEU A 110 -0.86 5.68 -6.80
CA LEU A 110 -0.67 4.28 -6.42
C LEU A 110 -1.93 3.69 -5.74
N SER A 111 -2.84 4.56 -5.30
CA SER A 111 -4.06 4.18 -4.60
C SER A 111 -5.18 3.80 -5.57
N MET A 112 -6.00 2.82 -5.16
CA MET A 112 -7.29 2.53 -5.80
C MET A 112 -8.41 3.48 -5.40
N ALA A 113 -8.13 4.43 -4.51
CA ALA A 113 -9.10 5.46 -4.14
C ALA A 113 -9.50 6.27 -5.38
N MET A 114 -10.74 6.80 -5.39
CA MET A 114 -11.33 7.57 -6.51
C MET A 114 -11.76 6.78 -7.76
N GLY A 115 -11.76 5.44 -7.71
CA GLY A 115 -12.46 4.61 -8.70
C GLY A 115 -11.70 4.42 -10.02
N ILE A 116 -10.37 4.55 -9.98
CA ILE A 116 -9.43 4.19 -11.05
C ILE A 116 -9.05 2.72 -10.86
N LYS A 117 -9.24 1.89 -11.89
CA LYS A 117 -9.07 0.43 -11.76
C LYS A 117 -7.60 0.05 -11.88
N ARG A 118 -6.87 0.72 -12.77
CA ARG A 118 -5.47 0.48 -13.08
C ARG A 118 -4.65 1.67 -12.62
N SER A 119 -4.44 1.72 -11.30
CA SER A 119 -3.47 2.65 -10.70
C SER A 119 -2.09 2.48 -11.33
N GLY A 120 -1.22 3.48 -11.16
CA GLY A 120 0.10 3.45 -11.79
C GLY A 120 1.09 4.39 -11.13
N PHE A 121 2.29 4.43 -11.69
CA PHE A 121 3.32 5.42 -11.36
C PHE A 121 4.09 5.80 -12.62
N GLN A 122 4.70 6.98 -12.63
CA GLN A 122 5.59 7.39 -13.72
C GLN A 122 7.03 7.00 -13.40
N LEU A 123 7.68 6.29 -14.31
CA LEU A 123 9.12 6.09 -14.24
C LEU A 123 9.80 7.23 -15.00
N LEU A 124 10.64 8.01 -14.31
CA LEU A 124 11.47 9.06 -14.90
C LEU A 124 12.94 8.66 -14.84
N SER A 125 13.58 8.61 -16.00
CA SER A 125 15.01 8.38 -16.17
C SER A 125 15.68 9.66 -16.65
N LEU A 126 16.77 10.05 -16.00
CA LEU A 126 17.53 11.25 -16.33
C LEU A 126 18.91 10.86 -16.86
N ALA A 127 19.28 11.41 -18.01
CA ALA A 127 20.60 11.25 -18.60
C ALA A 127 21.46 12.48 -18.30
N ALA A 128 22.72 12.25 -17.94
CA ALA A 128 23.68 13.34 -17.76
C ALA A 128 24.01 13.96 -19.12
N GLN A 129 24.03 15.30 -19.19
CA GLN A 129 24.52 16.00 -20.37
C GLN A 129 26.04 15.79 -20.49
N GLY A 130 26.46 15.07 -21.52
CA GLY A 130 27.87 14.95 -21.89
C GLY A 130 28.39 16.31 -22.37
N HIS A 131 29.52 16.76 -21.82
CA HIS A 131 30.16 18.04 -22.16
C HIS A 131 30.85 18.04 -23.55
N THR A 132 30.48 17.14 -24.45
CA THR A 132 31.16 16.97 -25.73
C THR A 132 30.48 17.81 -26.82
N ASN A 133 31.08 18.96 -27.11
CA ASN A 133 31.00 19.73 -28.35
C ASN A 133 29.61 19.91 -29.00
N ALA A 134 28.91 20.98 -28.58
CA ALA A 134 28.16 21.99 -29.36
C ALA A 134 27.35 21.64 -30.64
N VAL A 135 27.16 20.38 -31.06
CA VAL A 135 26.52 20.03 -32.35
C VAL A 135 25.23 19.19 -32.20
N MET A 136 24.83 18.81 -30.99
CA MET A 136 23.51 18.20 -30.77
C MET A 136 22.74 18.89 -29.63
N LYS A 137 22.18 20.06 -29.96
CA LYS A 137 21.32 20.88 -29.09
C LYS A 137 19.92 20.27 -28.83
N ILE A 138 19.66 19.04 -29.30
CA ILE A 138 18.34 18.40 -29.28
C ILE A 138 18.48 16.92 -28.88
N GLN A 139 19.05 16.64 -27.72
CA GLN A 139 18.84 15.34 -27.09
C GLN A 139 18.00 15.55 -25.85
N LYS A 140 16.81 14.93 -25.84
CA LYS A 140 15.92 14.86 -24.68
C LYS A 140 16.71 14.19 -23.55
N THR A 141 17.10 14.97 -22.54
CA THR A 141 17.93 14.52 -21.40
C THR A 141 17.15 13.72 -20.37
N TYR A 142 15.89 13.43 -20.66
CA TYR A 142 15.02 12.60 -19.85
C TYR A 142 14.25 11.64 -20.73
N ALA A 143 13.96 10.47 -20.18
CA ALA A 143 13.01 9.51 -20.73
C ALA A 143 12.02 9.17 -19.63
N ASP A 144 10.75 9.00 -19.99
CA ASP A 144 9.75 8.66 -19.01
C ASP A 144 8.69 7.73 -19.60
N VAL A 145 8.14 6.87 -18.75
CA VAL A 145 7.13 5.88 -19.14
C VAL A 145 6.11 5.68 -18.02
N PRO A 146 4.79 5.68 -18.33
CA PRO A 146 3.78 5.30 -17.36
C PRO A 146 3.80 3.79 -17.12
N CYS A 147 3.86 3.40 -15.85
CA CYS A 147 3.83 2.01 -15.41
C CYS A 147 2.51 1.73 -14.71
N VAL A 148 1.80 0.70 -15.16
CA VAL A 148 0.47 0.35 -14.66
C VAL A 148 0.55 -0.80 -13.66
N LEU A 149 -0.20 -0.70 -12.57
CA LEU A 149 -0.34 -1.73 -11.55
C LEU A 149 -1.50 -2.69 -11.88
N PRO A 150 -1.48 -3.94 -11.38
CA PRO A 150 -2.60 -4.85 -11.52
C PRO A 150 -3.89 -4.25 -10.95
N ASP A 151 -5.04 -4.63 -11.55
CA ASP A 151 -6.36 -4.25 -11.04
C ASP A 151 -6.59 -4.87 -9.67
N GLN A 152 -6.29 -4.08 -8.66
CA GLN A 152 -6.28 -4.51 -7.28
C GLN A 152 -7.73 -4.72 -6.77
N ILE A 153 -8.75 -4.06 -7.34
CA ILE A 153 -10.16 -4.32 -7.02
C ILE A 153 -10.53 -5.72 -7.51
N SER A 154 -10.17 -6.03 -8.75
CA SER A 154 -10.40 -7.36 -9.33
C SER A 154 -9.74 -8.46 -8.49
N ILE A 155 -8.50 -8.25 -8.03
CA ILE A 155 -7.80 -9.21 -7.17
C ILE A 155 -8.55 -9.40 -5.84
N TYR A 156 -9.00 -8.34 -5.18
CA TYR A 156 -9.78 -8.46 -3.94
C TYR A 156 -11.09 -9.22 -4.14
N LEU A 157 -11.84 -8.89 -5.20
CA LEU A 157 -13.14 -9.50 -5.45
C LEU A 157 -13.04 -10.94 -5.93
N SER A 158 -12.09 -11.26 -6.81
CA SER A 158 -11.99 -12.57 -7.45
C SER A 158 -11.15 -13.60 -6.68
N ALA A 159 -10.15 -13.16 -5.92
CA ALA A 159 -9.27 -14.07 -5.20
C ALA A 159 -9.49 -14.02 -3.68
N TYR A 160 -9.38 -12.83 -3.07
CA TYR A 160 -9.37 -12.71 -1.61
C TYR A 160 -10.75 -12.97 -0.97
N ILE A 161 -11.84 -12.45 -1.54
CA ILE A 161 -13.19 -12.69 -1.01
C ILE A 161 -13.55 -14.19 -1.04
N PRO A 162 -13.39 -14.93 -2.15
CA PRO A 162 -13.66 -16.37 -2.16
C PRO A 162 -12.79 -17.14 -1.16
N LEU A 163 -11.49 -16.84 -1.07
CA LEU A 163 -10.60 -17.48 -0.09
C LEU A 163 -11.02 -17.20 1.35
N LEU A 164 -11.49 -16.00 1.65
CA LEU A 164 -12.03 -15.64 2.96
C LEU A 164 -13.29 -16.46 3.28
N LEU A 165 -14.23 -16.57 2.33
CA LEU A 165 -15.45 -17.35 2.49
C LEU A 165 -15.15 -18.84 2.72
N VAL A 166 -14.23 -19.41 1.96
CA VAL A 166 -13.77 -20.80 2.14
C VAL A 166 -13.14 -20.98 3.52
N SER A 167 -12.28 -20.06 3.95
CA SER A 167 -11.63 -20.11 5.26
C SER A 167 -12.64 -20.06 6.40
N LEU A 168 -13.64 -19.19 6.30
CA LEU A 168 -14.75 -19.10 7.27
C LEU A 168 -15.58 -20.38 7.29
N LEU A 169 -15.91 -20.94 6.13
CA LEU A 169 -16.65 -22.19 6.02
C LEU A 169 -15.89 -23.35 6.66
N VAL A 170 -14.58 -23.48 6.40
CA VAL A 170 -13.73 -24.51 7.01
C VAL A 170 -13.68 -24.35 8.53
N ALA A 171 -13.55 -23.12 9.04
CA ALA A 171 -13.55 -22.85 10.48
C ALA A 171 -14.88 -23.23 11.14
N LEU A 172 -16.02 -22.87 10.52
CA LEU A 172 -17.36 -23.21 11.00
C LEU A 172 -17.60 -24.72 11.02
N VAL A 173 -17.26 -25.40 9.93
CA VAL A 173 -17.38 -26.86 9.81
C VAL A 173 -16.51 -27.56 10.84
N SER A 174 -15.26 -27.12 11.00
CA SER A 174 -14.33 -27.67 12.01
C SER A 174 -14.86 -27.49 13.43
N ASN A 175 -15.42 -26.32 13.75
CA ASN A 175 -16.02 -26.06 15.06
C ASN A 175 -17.26 -26.95 15.30
N ALA A 176 -18.13 -27.08 14.30
CA ALA A 176 -19.31 -27.94 14.38
C ALA A 176 -18.92 -29.42 14.62
N PHE A 177 -17.91 -29.92 13.91
CA PHE A 177 -17.38 -31.27 14.13
C PHE A 177 -16.78 -31.46 15.53
N ARG A 178 -16.04 -30.45 16.04
CA ARG A 178 -15.50 -30.48 17.41
C ARG A 178 -16.62 -30.53 18.46
N VAL A 179 -17.62 -29.66 18.35
CA VAL A 179 -18.77 -29.62 19.28
C VAL A 179 -19.56 -30.92 19.23
N ARG A 180 -19.87 -31.42 18.03
CA ARG A 180 -20.60 -32.69 17.86
C ARG A 180 -19.83 -33.85 18.47
N SER A 181 -18.53 -33.97 18.18
CA SER A 181 -17.68 -35.02 18.73
C SER A 181 -17.56 -34.93 20.26
N GLY A 182 -17.49 -33.72 20.82
CA GLY A 182 -17.53 -33.47 22.26
C GLY A 182 -18.83 -33.95 22.91
N ARG A 183 -19.98 -33.60 22.31
CA ARG A 183 -21.31 -34.05 22.77
C ARG A 183 -21.45 -35.58 22.74
N PHE A 184 -20.99 -36.25 21.68
CA PHE A 184 -21.01 -37.71 21.59
C PHE A 184 -20.13 -38.38 22.67
N LYS A 185 -18.91 -37.85 22.91
CA LYS A 185 -18.04 -38.35 23.99
C LYS A 185 -18.68 -38.18 25.37
N GLN A 186 -19.32 -37.04 25.63
CA GLN A 186 -20.01 -36.78 26.90
C GLN A 186 -21.22 -37.71 27.10
N GLN A 187 -22.03 -37.93 26.07
CA GLN A 187 -23.18 -38.84 26.12
C GLN A 187 -22.74 -40.30 26.36
N ARG A 188 -21.66 -40.75 25.72
CA ARG A 188 -21.06 -42.07 25.99
C ARG A 188 -20.56 -42.21 27.44
N ARG A 189 -19.93 -41.17 28.00
CA ARG A 189 -19.51 -41.17 29.42
C ARG A 189 -20.70 -41.27 30.36
N ARG A 190 -21.78 -40.51 30.12
CA ARG A 190 -23.01 -40.59 30.93
C ARG A 190 -23.65 -41.99 30.90
N ARG A 191 -23.74 -42.63 29.73
CA ARG A 191 -24.26 -44.01 29.61
C ARG A 191 -23.42 -45.05 30.33
N LYS A 192 -22.09 -44.89 30.41
CA LYS A 192 -21.23 -45.80 31.18
C LYS A 192 -21.43 -45.65 32.70
N LEU A 193 -21.75 -44.45 33.19
CA LEU A 193 -22.03 -44.20 34.61
C LEU A 193 -23.43 -44.67 35.05
N SER A 194 -24.36 -44.88 34.13
CA SER A 194 -25.74 -45.31 34.43
C SER A 194 -25.97 -46.82 34.35
N ILE A 195 -24.93 -47.63 34.13
CA ILE A 195 -25.04 -49.10 34.20
C ILE A 195 -24.97 -49.51 35.68
N PRO A 196 -25.99 -50.19 36.25
CA PRO A 196 -25.97 -50.60 37.64
C PRO A 196 -24.85 -51.61 37.87
N SER A 197 -24.01 -51.37 38.88
CA SER A 197 -23.04 -52.33 39.38
C SER A 197 -23.79 -53.60 39.82
N ARG A 198 -23.53 -54.74 39.18
CA ARG A 198 -23.99 -56.05 39.68
C ARG A 198 -23.50 -56.23 41.13
N PRO A 199 -24.31 -56.78 42.05
CA PRO A 199 -23.88 -56.97 43.44
C PRO A 199 -22.72 -57.96 43.47
N HIS A 200 -21.58 -57.52 44.02
CA HIS A 200 -20.47 -58.39 44.34
C HIS A 200 -20.89 -59.30 45.50
N THR A 201 -21.01 -60.61 45.24
CA THR A 201 -21.06 -61.64 46.29
C THR A 201 -19.71 -61.63 47.01
N THR A 202 -19.68 -61.06 48.22
CA THR A 202 -18.49 -61.03 49.06
C THR A 202 -18.41 -62.31 49.89
N LEU A 203 -17.73 -63.33 49.36
CA LEU A 203 -17.16 -64.37 50.21
C LEU A 203 -15.89 -63.79 50.84
N ARG A 204 -16.01 -63.26 52.07
CA ARG A 204 -14.85 -62.82 52.86
C ARG A 204 -14.50 -63.88 53.89
N LEU A 205 -13.39 -64.57 53.60
CA LEU A 205 -12.61 -65.35 54.57
C LEU A 205 -12.16 -64.44 55.72
N ARG A 206 -12.29 -64.96 56.93
CA ARG A 206 -11.83 -64.38 58.19
C ARG A 206 -10.30 -64.42 58.24
N LYS A 207 -9.62 -63.28 58.33
CA LYS A 207 -8.31 -63.21 59.00
C LYS A 207 -8.09 -61.85 59.67
N THR A 208 -7.54 -61.99 60.86
CA THR A 208 -7.24 -61.04 61.92
C THR A 208 -6.11 -60.08 61.58
N GLY A 209 -6.24 -58.84 62.05
CA GLY A 209 -5.21 -58.18 62.84
C GLY A 209 -4.00 -57.55 62.13
N ASP A 210 -4.00 -56.22 62.15
CA ASP A 210 -2.93 -55.35 62.64
C ASP A 210 -1.97 -54.64 61.66
N SER A 211 -1.78 -53.36 62.01
CA SER A 211 -0.61 -52.48 61.82
C SER A 211 -0.31 -51.78 60.48
N SER A 212 -0.41 -50.44 60.58
CA SER A 212 0.51 -49.37 60.11
C SER A 212 0.78 -49.06 58.63
N GLU A 213 0.65 -47.75 58.37
CA GLU A 213 1.56 -46.85 57.63
C GLU A 213 1.26 -46.39 56.17
N GLU A 214 1.28 -45.05 56.06
CA GLU A 214 1.77 -44.15 54.99
C GLU A 214 0.90 -43.79 53.75
N GLU A 215 0.77 -42.46 53.58
CA GLU A 215 0.33 -41.68 52.41
C GLU A 215 1.38 -41.76 51.26
N PRO A 216 1.17 -41.30 49.98
CA PRO A 216 0.72 -39.93 49.69
C PRO A 216 -0.16 -39.69 48.45
N LEU A 217 -0.83 -38.53 48.53
CA LEU A 217 -1.40 -37.67 47.51
C LEU A 217 -0.61 -37.62 46.18
N ASN A 218 -1.31 -37.75 45.04
CA ASN A 218 -0.74 -37.42 43.73
C ASN A 218 -1.68 -36.51 42.91
N ILE A 219 -1.28 -35.25 42.84
CA ILE A 219 -1.86 -34.18 42.02
C ILE A 219 -1.08 -34.13 40.70
N ALA A 220 -1.72 -34.39 39.57
CA ALA A 220 -1.37 -33.78 38.27
C ALA A 220 -2.36 -34.19 37.15
N ARG A 221 -3.00 -33.19 36.53
CA ARG A 221 -3.05 -32.99 35.06
C ARG A 221 -4.05 -31.88 34.68
N LEU A 222 -3.52 -30.67 34.52
CA LEU A 222 -4.07 -29.64 33.64
C LEU A 222 -3.27 -29.67 32.33
N PRO A 223 -3.90 -29.64 31.13
CA PRO A 223 -3.16 -29.55 29.88
C PRO A 223 -2.91 -28.09 29.47
N PHE A 224 -1.63 -27.84 29.21
CA PHE A 224 -0.98 -26.66 28.67
C PHE A 224 -1.35 -26.38 27.19
N PHE A 225 -1.31 -25.09 26.81
CA PHE A 225 -1.41 -24.54 25.45
C PHE A 225 -0.11 -24.79 24.62
N PRO A 226 -0.18 -24.91 23.28
CA PRO A 226 1.04 -25.02 22.46
C PRO A 226 1.52 -23.66 21.92
N ASN A 227 2.81 -23.40 22.18
CA ASN A 227 3.85 -22.81 21.32
C ASN A 227 3.51 -21.62 20.40
N LEU A 228 3.97 -20.43 20.79
CA LEU A 228 4.52 -19.43 19.86
C LEU A 228 6.04 -19.38 20.04
N ARG A 229 6.81 -19.52 18.95
CA ARG A 229 8.23 -19.13 18.89
C ARG A 229 8.35 -17.83 18.10
N PRO A 230 9.05 -16.81 18.60
CA PRO A 230 9.60 -15.76 17.77
C PRO A 230 11.06 -16.08 17.37
N PHE A 231 11.41 -15.75 16.14
CA PHE A 231 12.74 -15.90 15.56
C PHE A 231 13.41 -14.52 15.59
N LEU A 232 14.42 -14.34 16.45
CA LEU A 232 15.33 -13.19 16.43
C LEU A 232 16.78 -13.63 16.68
N GLN A 233 17.55 -13.56 15.60
CA GLN A 233 18.88 -12.91 15.47
C GLN A 233 20.12 -13.46 16.19
N ARG A 234 21.16 -13.70 15.37
CA ARG A 234 22.51 -13.07 15.38
C ARG A 234 23.73 -13.99 15.61
N SER A 235 24.59 -13.99 14.59
CA SER A 235 26.08 -13.90 14.59
C SER A 235 26.88 -14.62 15.68
N SER A 236 27.79 -15.50 15.27
CA SER A 236 29.26 -15.29 15.25
C SER A 236 29.97 -16.66 15.18
N GLY A 237 30.88 -16.80 14.22
CA GLY A 237 31.67 -18.01 13.95
C GLY A 237 32.08 -18.03 12.49
#